data_AF-A0A2E5TXR5-F1
#
_entry.id   AF-A0A2E5TXR5-F1
#
_cell.length_a   1.000
_cell.length_b   1.000
_cell.length_c   1.000
_cell.angle_alpha   90.00
_cell.angle_beta   90.00
_cell.angle_gamma   90.00
#
_symmetry.space_group_name_H-M   'P 1'
#
loop_
_entity.id
_entity.type
_entity.pdbx_description
1 polymer ?
#
loop_
_entity_poly.entity_id
_entity_poly.type
_entity_poly.pdbx_seq_one_letter_code
_entity_poly.pdbx_strand_id
1 'polypeptide(L)'
;QKIIEKDLNKKNLTDNIIWFGSIDHQKLNYIYNASDIVIIPSRSESFGMVALEALASETPFIISNVGGMAEIIKRNKKCILVDKITPESFGDLLLKFFENKIKNENDEDSRINIQDYNWDKIFHRMLN
;
A
#
# COMPACT_ATOMS: atom_id res chain seq x y z
N GLN A 1 -2.39 12.35 -15.78
CA GLN A 1 -3.32 11.27 -16.13
C GLN A 1 -3.19 10.83 -17.60
N LYS A 2 -3.55 11.65 -18.60
CA LYS A 2 -3.53 11.27 -20.04
C LYS A 2 -2.22 10.66 -20.58
N ILE A 3 -1.05 11.10 -20.09
CA ILE A 3 0.26 10.56 -20.49
C ILE A 3 0.43 9.11 -19.99
N ILE A 4 0.06 8.87 -18.73
CA ILE A 4 0.16 7.55 -18.09
C ILE A 4 -0.80 6.56 -18.77
N GLU A 5 -2.04 6.99 -19.03
CA GLU A 5 -3.04 6.17 -19.76
C GLU A 5 -2.53 5.76 -21.15
N LYS A 6 -1.87 6.67 -21.88
CA LYS A 6 -1.28 6.36 -23.19
C LYS A 6 -0.18 5.31 -23.09
N ASP A 7 0.68 5.41 -22.09
CA ASP A 7 1.78 4.44 -21.91
C ASP A 7 1.28 3.08 -21.43
N LEU A 8 0.23 3.04 -20.59
CA LEU A 8 -0.42 1.80 -20.18
C LEU A 8 -1.12 1.08 -21.33
N ASN A 9 -1.79 1.84 -22.22
CA ASN A 9 -2.39 1.31 -23.43
C ASN A 9 -1.34 0.63 -24.32
N LYS A 10 -0.18 1.27 -24.54
CA LYS A 10 0.92 0.66 -25.32
C LYS A 10 1.45 -0.63 -24.69
N LYS A 11 1.33 -0.77 -23.37
CA LYS A 11 1.78 -1.95 -22.61
C LYS A 11 0.67 -2.99 -22.40
N ASN A 12 -0.54 -2.76 -22.92
CA ASN A 12 -1.73 -3.60 -22.69
C ASN A 12 -2.01 -3.87 -21.20
N LEU A 13 -1.87 -2.84 -20.36
CA LEU A 13 -2.08 -2.95 -18.90
C LEU A 13 -3.37 -2.29 -18.41
N THR A 14 -4.19 -1.74 -19.32
CA THR A 14 -5.38 -0.96 -18.98
C THR A 14 -6.50 -1.76 -18.33
N ASP A 15 -6.61 -3.04 -18.63
CA ASP A 15 -7.73 -3.88 -18.15
C ASP A 15 -7.66 -4.14 -16.63
N ASN A 16 -6.50 -3.89 -16.02
CA ASN A 16 -6.26 -4.09 -14.59
C ASN A 16 -6.27 -2.76 -13.80
N ILE A 17 -6.72 -1.66 -14.40
CA ILE A 17 -6.61 -0.32 -13.80
C ILE A 17 -7.97 0.38 -13.81
N ILE A 18 -8.44 0.72 -12.62
CA ILE A 18 -9.63 1.55 -12.40
C ILE A 18 -9.18 2.97 -12.03
N TRP A 19 -9.60 3.96 -12.82
CA TRP A 19 -9.34 5.37 -12.54
C TRP A 19 -10.56 5.98 -11.84
N PHE A 20 -10.47 6.17 -10.53
CA PHE A 20 -11.55 6.73 -9.73
C PHE A 20 -11.77 8.25 -9.93
N GLY A 21 -10.78 8.97 -10.45
CA GLY A 21 -10.81 10.42 -10.51
C GLY A 21 -10.81 11.04 -9.11
N SER A 22 -11.54 12.15 -8.94
CA SER A 22 -11.74 12.77 -7.63
C SER A 22 -12.84 12.02 -6.87
N ILE A 23 -12.53 11.57 -5.67
CA ILE A 23 -13.48 10.90 -4.77
C ILE A 23 -13.70 11.78 -3.55
N ASP A 24 -14.97 11.89 -3.13
CA ASP A 24 -15.32 12.56 -1.89
C ASP A 24 -14.59 11.90 -0.71
N HIS A 25 -13.99 12.70 0.15
CA HIS A 25 -13.24 12.24 1.30
C HIS A 25 -14.06 11.27 2.18
N GLN A 26 -15.37 11.50 2.31
CA GLN A 26 -16.27 10.63 3.07
C GLN A 26 -16.39 9.21 2.50
N LYS A 27 -15.97 8.99 1.25
CA LYS A 27 -16.05 7.70 0.55
C LYS A 27 -14.68 7.00 0.46
N LEU A 28 -13.59 7.67 0.81
CA LEU A 28 -12.24 7.09 0.70
C LEU A 28 -12.06 5.87 1.60
N ASN A 29 -12.70 5.85 2.77
CA ASN A 29 -12.69 4.70 3.67
C ASN A 29 -13.19 3.41 2.99
N TYR A 30 -14.19 3.47 2.11
CA TYR A 30 -14.67 2.30 1.37
C TYR A 30 -13.60 1.77 0.42
N ILE A 31 -12.82 2.65 -0.21
CA ILE A 31 -11.74 2.28 -1.13
C ILE A 31 -10.60 1.63 -0.35
N TYR A 32 -10.19 2.22 0.77
CA TYR A 32 -9.15 1.66 1.63
C TYR A 32 -9.56 0.28 2.18
N ASN A 33 -10.80 0.14 2.68
CA ASN A 33 -11.31 -1.13 3.19
C ASN A 33 -11.43 -2.22 2.12
N ALA A 34 -11.68 -1.83 0.87
CA ALA A 34 -11.75 -2.75 -0.27
C ALA A 34 -10.36 -3.09 -0.86
N SER A 35 -9.30 -2.42 -0.41
CA SER A 35 -7.94 -2.63 -0.90
C SER A 35 -7.19 -3.62 0.00
N ASP A 36 -6.50 -4.59 -0.60
CA ASP A 36 -5.59 -5.48 0.14
C ASP A 36 -4.35 -4.72 0.64
N ILE A 37 -3.90 -3.74 -0.14
CA ILE A 37 -2.71 -2.92 0.14
C ILE A 37 -2.73 -1.60 -0.62
N VAL A 38 -2.19 -0.55 -0.01
CA VAL A 38 -2.03 0.79 -0.59
C VAL A 38 -0.56 1.05 -0.94
N ILE A 39 -0.30 1.65 -2.11
CA ILE A 39 1.06 2.02 -2.52
C ILE A 39 1.20 3.55 -2.52
N ILE A 40 2.18 4.06 -1.79
CA ILE A 40 2.45 5.49 -1.61
C ILE A 40 3.88 5.78 -2.08
N PRO A 41 4.11 5.88 -3.41
CA PRO A 41 5.44 6.03 -3.99
C PRO A 41 5.90 7.49 -4.03
N SER A 42 5.55 8.28 -3.00
CA SER A 42 5.86 9.71 -2.91
C SER A 42 7.38 9.93 -2.96
N ARG A 43 7.83 10.96 -3.70
CA ARG A 43 9.24 11.44 -3.65
C ARG A 43 9.47 12.52 -2.59
N SER A 44 8.39 13.13 -2.13
CA SER A 44 8.35 14.12 -1.07
C SER A 44 6.99 13.96 -0.37
N GLU A 45 6.99 14.00 0.96
CA GLU A 45 5.78 13.82 1.77
C GLU A 45 5.80 14.84 2.91
N SER A 46 4.71 15.59 3.06
CA SER A 46 4.62 16.64 4.10
C SER A 46 4.02 16.10 5.38
N PHE A 47 2.79 15.58 5.30
CA PHE A 47 2.00 15.19 6.46
C PHE A 47 1.66 13.69 6.48
N GLY A 48 1.83 12.97 5.37
CA GLY A 48 1.56 11.53 5.33
C GLY A 48 0.08 11.20 5.48
N MET A 49 -0.83 12.08 5.05
CA MET A 49 -2.29 11.90 5.25
C MET A 49 -2.79 10.59 4.66
N VAL A 50 -2.34 10.23 3.45
CA VAL A 50 -2.71 8.96 2.81
C VAL A 50 -2.31 7.75 3.67
N ALA A 51 -1.14 7.80 4.31
CA ALA A 51 -0.69 6.74 5.21
C ALA A 51 -1.52 6.70 6.50
N LEU A 52 -1.88 7.87 7.05
CA LEU A 52 -2.75 7.94 8.22
C LEU A 52 -4.17 7.44 7.92
N GLU A 53 -4.71 7.73 6.74
CA GLU A 53 -6.01 7.23 6.29
C GLU A 53 -6.00 5.71 6.08
N ALA A 54 -4.95 5.17 5.45
CA ALA A 54 -4.77 3.72 5.31
C ALA A 54 -4.66 3.04 6.69
N LEU A 55 -3.90 3.62 7.62
CA LEU A 55 -3.80 3.15 9.01
C LEU A 55 -5.15 3.17 9.73
N ALA A 56 -5.90 4.27 9.62
CA ALA A 56 -7.22 4.40 10.22
C ALA A 56 -8.24 3.40 9.65
N SER A 57 -8.03 2.95 8.41
CA SER A 57 -8.82 1.92 7.74
C SER A 57 -8.28 0.49 7.95
N GLU A 58 -7.24 0.33 8.77
CA GLU A 58 -6.54 -0.93 8.99
C GLU A 58 -5.92 -1.59 7.74
N THR A 59 -5.73 -0.80 6.68
CA THR A 59 -5.22 -1.28 5.39
C THR A 59 -3.68 -1.24 5.39
N PRO A 60 -2.99 -2.35 5.06
CA PRO A 60 -1.54 -2.35 4.82
C PRO A 60 -1.12 -1.33 3.77
N PHE A 61 0.10 -0.82 3.87
CA PHE A 61 0.65 0.05 2.83
C PHE A 61 2.16 -0.07 2.67
N ILE A 62 2.61 0.11 1.43
CA ILE A 62 4.02 0.26 1.05
C ILE A 62 4.26 1.74 0.78
N ILE A 63 5.17 2.37 1.50
CA ILE A 63 5.46 3.81 1.43
C ILE A 63 6.95 4.09 1.23
N SER A 64 7.26 5.08 0.40
CA SER A 64 8.61 5.61 0.29
C SER A 64 9.13 6.13 1.64
N ASN A 65 10.37 5.82 1.99
CA ASN A 65 11.03 6.35 3.19
C ASN A 65 11.50 7.80 2.98
N VAL A 66 10.55 8.74 2.89
CA VAL A 66 10.80 10.17 2.70
C VAL A 66 9.93 11.02 3.63
N GLY A 67 10.40 12.21 4.00
CA GLY A 67 9.63 13.16 4.82
C GLY A 67 9.73 12.94 6.35
N GLY A 68 9.11 13.85 7.11
CA GLY A 68 9.29 13.97 8.57
C GLY A 68 8.29 13.19 9.43
N MET A 69 7.11 12.83 8.90
CA MET A 69 6.10 12.04 9.64
C MET A 69 6.45 10.56 9.77
N ALA A 70 7.62 10.20 9.26
CA ALA A 70 8.13 8.84 9.14
C ALA A 70 8.10 8.12 10.49
N GLU A 71 8.48 8.72 11.62
CA GLU A 71 8.75 7.95 12.83
C GLU A 71 7.51 7.24 13.44
N ILE A 72 6.35 7.90 13.45
CA ILE A 72 5.10 7.32 13.98
C ILE A 72 4.60 6.21 13.04
N ILE A 73 4.66 6.45 11.74
CA ILE A 73 4.17 5.55 10.70
C ILE A 73 5.09 4.32 10.55
N LYS A 74 6.42 4.52 10.63
CA LYS A 74 7.46 3.49 10.49
C LYS A 74 7.36 2.39 11.54
N ARG A 75 6.94 2.72 12.76
CA ARG A 75 6.78 1.75 13.86
C ARG A 75 5.52 0.90 13.73
N ASN A 76 4.64 1.22 12.78
CA ASN A 76 3.39 0.50 12.62
C ASN A 76 3.59 -0.81 11.84
N LYS A 77 2.97 -1.87 12.36
CA LYS A 77 2.98 -3.22 11.78
C LYS A 77 2.39 -3.32 10.37
N LYS A 78 1.62 -2.32 9.94
CA LYS A 78 0.97 -2.26 8.63
C LYS A 78 1.81 -1.50 7.59
N CYS A 79 2.94 -0.92 8.00
CA CYS A 79 3.81 -0.10 7.17
C CYS A 79 4.99 -0.94 6.63
N ILE A 80 5.15 -0.94 5.31
CA ILE A 80 6.36 -1.41 4.61
C ILE A 80 7.09 -0.19 4.07
N LEU A 81 8.36 -0.03 4.42
CA LEU A 81 9.17 1.08 3.94
C LEU A 81 9.94 0.71 2.68
N VAL A 82 10.07 1.68 1.78
CA VAL A 82 10.88 1.57 0.56
C VAL A 82 11.89 2.71 0.51
N ASP A 83 13.18 2.37 0.65
CA ASP A 83 14.24 3.37 0.54
C ASP A 83 14.52 3.75 -0.91
N LYS A 84 14.50 2.75 -1.80
CA LYS A 84 14.78 2.93 -3.23
C LYS A 84 13.47 3.12 -4.00
N ILE A 85 13.18 4.36 -4.39
CA ILE A 85 11.94 4.70 -5.09
C ILE A 85 12.04 4.34 -6.58
N THR A 86 11.95 3.05 -6.90
CA THR A 86 11.88 2.53 -8.27
C THR A 86 10.77 1.48 -8.43
N PRO A 87 10.21 1.31 -9.64
CA PRO A 87 9.15 0.33 -9.88
C PRO A 87 9.50 -1.09 -9.41
N GLU A 88 10.76 -1.50 -9.57
CA GLU A 88 11.25 -2.83 -9.18
C GLU A 88 11.19 -3.01 -7.66
N SER A 89 11.62 -2.00 -6.89
CA SER A 89 11.60 -2.09 -5.42
C SER A 89 10.18 -2.20 -4.86
N PHE A 90 9.22 -1.48 -5.44
CA PHE A 90 7.81 -1.62 -5.08
C PHE A 90 7.21 -2.95 -5.54
N GLY A 91 7.52 -3.37 -6.78
CA GLY A 91 7.05 -4.64 -7.35
C GLY A 91 7.52 -5.85 -6.54
N ASP A 92 8.80 -5.89 -6.18
CA ASP A 92 9.38 -6.97 -5.37
C ASP A 92 8.71 -7.08 -4.00
N LEU A 93 8.45 -5.93 -3.35
CA LEU A 93 7.77 -5.90 -2.06
C LEU A 93 6.30 -6.32 -2.18
N LEU A 94 5.61 -5.91 -3.24
CA LEU A 94 4.23 -6.31 -3.50
C LEU A 94 4.12 -7.82 -3.73
N LEU A 95 5.04 -8.40 -4.51
CA LEU A 95 5.11 -9.84 -4.71
C LEU A 95 5.37 -10.57 -3.38
N LYS A 96 6.36 -10.12 -2.60
CA LYS A 96 6.64 -10.70 -1.28
C LYS A 96 5.44 -10.59 -0.34
N PHE A 97 4.68 -9.49 -0.39
CA PHE A 97 3.47 -9.31 0.40
C PHE A 97 2.43 -10.38 0.05
N PHE A 98 2.08 -10.53 -1.22
CA PHE A 98 1.08 -11.51 -1.66
C PHE A 98 1.53 -12.97 -1.53
N GLU A 99 2.84 -13.24 -1.61
CA GLU A 99 3.41 -14.56 -1.35
C GLU A 99 3.53 -14.90 0.15
N ASN A 100 3.13 -13.99 1.04
CA ASN A 100 3.34 -14.08 2.49
C ASN A 100 4.81 -14.27 2.89
N LYS A 101 5.74 -13.73 2.09
CA LYS A 101 7.20 -13.86 2.24
C LYS A 101 7.88 -12.63 2.83
N ILE A 102 7.15 -11.58 3.22
CA ILE A 102 7.75 -10.53 4.05
C ILE A 102 7.93 -11.12 5.46
N LYS A 103 9.10 -11.69 5.72
CA LYS A 103 9.39 -12.38 6.98
C LYS A 103 9.69 -11.40 8.11
N ASN A 104 9.25 -11.77 9.31
CA ASN A 104 9.68 -11.21 10.61
C ASN A 104 11.14 -11.61 10.95
N GLU A 105 12.09 -11.49 10.03
CA GLU A 105 13.45 -11.95 10.29
C GLU A 105 14.25 -10.86 11.01
N ASN A 106 14.24 -10.94 12.34
CA ASN A 106 15.30 -10.48 13.26
C ASN A 106 15.70 -9.01 13.21
N ASP A 107 14.74 -8.11 13.01
CA ASP A 107 14.90 -6.70 13.34
C ASP A 107 13.73 -6.32 14.26
N GLU A 108 14.00 -5.84 15.48
CA GLU A 108 12.96 -5.46 16.46
C GLU A 108 11.96 -4.41 15.92
N ASP A 109 12.22 -3.85 14.73
CA ASP A 109 11.41 -2.86 14.05
C ASP A 109 10.68 -3.30 12.76
N SER A 110 10.94 -4.47 12.17
CA SER A 110 10.24 -4.91 10.93
C SER A 110 8.94 -5.68 11.23
N ARG A 111 7.99 -5.01 11.89
CA ARG A 111 6.86 -5.67 12.57
C ARG A 111 5.67 -6.05 11.67
N ILE A 112 5.84 -6.60 10.49
CA ILE A 112 4.67 -7.03 9.71
C ILE A 112 4.33 -8.47 10.07
N ASN A 113 3.37 -8.64 10.98
CA ASN A 113 2.81 -9.95 11.25
C ASN A 113 1.83 -10.36 10.14
N ILE A 114 2.35 -10.96 9.09
CA ILE A 114 1.58 -11.37 7.90
C ILE A 114 0.68 -12.58 8.15
N GLN A 115 0.91 -13.31 9.25
CA GLN A 115 0.02 -14.40 9.65
C GLN A 115 -1.42 -13.92 9.93
N ASP A 116 -1.61 -12.62 10.18
CA ASP A 116 -2.94 -12.02 10.32
C ASP A 116 -3.64 -11.75 8.97
N TYR A 117 -2.91 -11.83 7.85
CA TYR A 117 -3.34 -11.57 6.48
C TYR A 117 -3.51 -12.84 5.64
N ASN A 118 -3.76 -13.97 6.29
CA ASN A 118 -4.13 -15.19 5.58
C ASN A 118 -5.38 -14.93 4.72
N TRP A 119 -5.33 -15.31 3.43
CA TRP A 119 -6.41 -15.16 2.44
C TRP A 119 -7.75 -15.69 2.96
N ASP A 120 -7.73 -16.75 3.78
CA ASP A 120 -8.92 -17.29 4.43
C ASP A 120 -9.65 -16.24 5.31
N LYS A 121 -8.91 -15.37 6.01
CA LYS A 121 -9.50 -14.32 6.87
C LYS A 121 -10.03 -13.13 6.06
N ILE A 122 -9.34 -12.75 4.98
CA ILE A 122 -9.75 -11.64 4.09
C ILE A 122 -11.05 -12.01 3.38
N PHE A 123 -11.15 -13.24 2.86
CA PHE A 123 -12.36 -13.73 2.19
C PHE A 123 -13.59 -13.72 3.12
N HIS A 124 -13.42 -14.09 4.39
CA HIS A 124 -14.50 -14.05 5.38
C HIS A 124 -14.96 -12.64 5.78
N ARG A 125 -14.11 -11.62 5.62
CA ARG A 125 -14.44 -10.22 5.93
C ARG A 125 -15.25 -9.55 4.82
N MET A 126 -15.25 -10.12 3.61
CA MET A 126 -16.05 -9.63 2.46
C MET A 126 -17.47 -10.20 2.38
N LEU A 127 -17.76 -11.29 3.10
CA LEU A 127 -19.06 -11.98 3.09
C LEU A 127 -19.97 -11.63 4.27
N ASN A 128 -19.57 -10.68 5.13
CA ASN A 128 -20.35 -10.17 6.26
C ASN A 128 -20.66 -8.68 6.10
#